data_AF-A0A418ZUB2-F1
#
_entry.id   AF-A0A418ZUB2-F1
#
_cell.length_a   1.000
_cell.length_b   1.000
_cell.length_c   1.000
_cell.angle_alpha   90.00
_cell.angle_beta   90.00
_cell.angle_gamma   90.00
#
_symmetry.space_group_name_H-M   'P 1'
#
loop_
_entity.id
_entity.type
_entity.pdbx_description
1 polymer ?
#
loop_
_entity_poly.entity_id
_entity_poly.type
_entity_poly.pdbx_seq_one_letter_code
_entity_poly.pdbx_strand_id
1 'polypeptide(L)'
;MARTIDQQIAEAQAKLNRLKTRQKASETRRKIIVGAIVTTEALKDPKIARWMAATLRRNATREVDQKEIEGLLAELDAKAQSAGAGEA
;
A
#
# COMPACT_ATOMS: atom_id res chain seq x y z
N MET A 1 23.08 20.45 -38.35
CA MET A 1 23.66 21.15 -37.18
C MET A 1 23.66 20.19 -36.01
N ALA A 2 24.79 20.01 -35.31
CA ALA A 2 24.85 19.16 -34.11
C ALA A 2 24.05 19.82 -32.98
N ARG A 3 23.39 19.01 -32.15
CA ARG A 3 22.61 19.50 -30.99
C ARG A 3 23.54 20.23 -30.02
N THR A 4 23.10 21.36 -29.51
CA THR A 4 23.84 22.09 -28.46
C THR A 4 23.90 21.25 -27.18
N ILE A 5 24.87 21.53 -26.31
CA ILE A 5 25.01 20.83 -25.02
C ILE A 5 23.71 20.97 -24.20
N ASP A 6 23.09 22.15 -24.19
CA ASP A 6 21.83 22.37 -23.48
C ASP A 6 20.67 21.51 -24.01
N GLN A 7 20.61 21.32 -25.33
CA GLN A 7 19.61 20.43 -25.95
C GLN A 7 19.84 18.97 -25.55
N GLN A 8 21.09 18.53 -25.50
CA GLN A 8 21.44 17.17 -25.07
C GLN A 8 21.09 16.95 -23.58
N ILE A 9 21.35 17.96 -22.73
CA ILE A 9 20.98 17.94 -21.31
C ILE A 9 19.45 17.88 -21.15
N ALA A 10 18.71 18.70 -21.91
CA ALA A 10 17.24 18.71 -21.86
C ALA A 10 16.63 17.35 -22.25
N GLU A 11 17.15 16.72 -23.31
CA GLU A 11 16.70 15.39 -23.74
C GLU A 11 17.00 14.31 -22.69
N ALA A 12 18.20 14.33 -22.10
CA ALA A 12 18.59 13.40 -21.05
C ALA A 12 17.70 13.56 -19.80
N GLN A 13 17.40 14.80 -19.39
CA GLN A 13 16.51 15.08 -18.27
C GLN A 13 15.07 14.63 -18.56
N ALA A 14 14.57 14.85 -19.77
CA ALA A 14 13.25 14.37 -20.18
C ALA A 14 13.16 12.83 -20.15
N LYS A 15 14.20 12.15 -20.63
CA LYS A 15 14.29 10.68 -20.56
C LYS A 15 14.32 10.19 -19.12
N LEU A 16 15.12 10.82 -18.26
CA LEU A 16 15.19 10.49 -16.83
C LEU A 16 13.83 10.66 -16.15
N ASN A 17 13.14 11.76 -16.41
CA ASN A 17 11.82 12.03 -15.84
C ASN A 17 10.80 10.97 -16.27
N ARG A 18 10.77 10.57 -17.54
CA ARG A 18 9.90 9.49 -18.04
C ARG A 18 10.19 8.16 -17.34
N LEU A 19 11.46 7.80 -17.16
CA LEU A 19 11.85 6.59 -16.46
C LEU A 19 11.41 6.61 -14.99
N LYS A 20 11.63 7.72 -14.28
CA LYS A 20 11.16 7.90 -12.90
C LYS A 20 9.63 7.79 -12.79
N THR A 21 8.88 8.38 -13.71
CA THR A 21 7.41 8.27 -13.75
C THR A 21 6.97 6.82 -13.94
N ARG A 22 7.59 6.09 -14.88
CA ARG A 22 7.30 4.66 -15.10
C ARG A 22 7.62 3.82 -13.88
N GLN A 23 8.73 4.10 -13.20
CA GLN A 23 9.12 3.41 -11.98
C GLN A 23 8.09 3.64 -10.86
N LYS A 24 7.71 4.89 -10.59
CA LYS A 24 6.67 5.23 -9.61
C LYS A 24 5.34 4.54 -9.93
N ALA A 25 4.92 4.54 -11.19
CA ALA A 25 3.70 3.85 -11.61
C ALA A 25 3.75 2.33 -11.35
N SER A 26 4.91 1.70 -11.61
CA SER A 26 5.11 0.28 -11.33
C SER A 26 5.11 -0.02 -9.82
N GLU A 27 5.75 0.84 -9.02
CA GLU A 27 5.78 0.72 -7.56
C GLU A 27 4.37 0.87 -6.96
N THR A 28 3.62 1.89 -7.37
CA THR A 28 2.22 2.08 -6.96
C THR A 28 1.37 0.87 -7.31
N ARG A 29 1.49 0.36 -8.54
CA ARG A 29 0.76 -0.85 -8.97
C ARG A 29 1.10 -2.05 -8.08
N ARG A 30 2.38 -2.25 -7.77
CA ARG A 30 2.83 -3.35 -6.90
C ARG A 30 2.22 -3.23 -5.50
N LYS A 31 2.23 -2.03 -4.90
CA LYS A 31 1.64 -1.79 -3.58
C LYS A 31 0.14 -2.08 -3.56
N ILE A 32 -0.58 -1.69 -4.61
CA ILE A 32 -2.02 -1.97 -4.73
C ILE A 32 -2.27 -3.47 -4.82
N ILE A 33 -1.55 -4.20 -5.68
CA ILE A 33 -1.73 -5.65 -5.85
C ILE A 33 -1.42 -6.39 -4.55
N VAL A 34 -0.27 -6.11 -3.94
CA VAL A 34 0.14 -6.78 -2.70
C VAL A 34 -0.82 -6.43 -1.56
N GLY A 35 -1.19 -5.16 -1.43
CA GLY A 35 -2.17 -4.72 -0.43
C GLY A 35 -3.50 -5.45 -0.56
N ALA A 36 -4.06 -5.52 -1.77
CA ALA A 36 -5.33 -6.20 -2.02
C ALA A 36 -5.28 -7.70 -1.65
N ILE A 37 -4.20 -8.39 -2.04
CA ILE A 37 -4.01 -9.82 -1.73
C ILE A 37 -3.90 -10.03 -0.22
N VAL A 38 -3.02 -9.27 0.45
CA VAL A 38 -2.78 -9.42 1.89
C VAL A 38 -4.03 -9.08 2.70
N THR A 39 -4.77 -8.04 2.34
CA THR A 39 -6.05 -7.70 2.96
C THR A 39 -7.05 -8.85 2.85
N THR A 40 -7.18 -9.44 1.66
CA THR A 40 -8.09 -10.57 1.42
C THR A 40 -7.70 -11.80 2.24
N GLU A 41 -6.40 -12.13 2.31
CA GLU A 41 -5.92 -13.27 3.09
C GLU A 41 -6.06 -13.03 4.60
N ALA A 42 -5.85 -11.79 5.06
CA ALA A 42 -6.05 -11.44 6.47
C ALA A 42 -7.49 -11.68 6.93
N LEU A 43 -8.49 -11.45 6.08
CA LEU A 43 -9.90 -11.71 6.39
C LEU A 43 -10.27 -13.20 6.44
N LYS A 44 -9.38 -14.11 6.03
CA LYS A 44 -9.59 -15.56 6.11
C LYS A 44 -9.09 -16.17 7.42
N ASP A 45 -8.04 -15.61 8.00
CA ASP A 45 -7.39 -16.10 9.23
C ASP A 45 -7.50 -15.08 10.38
N PRO A 46 -8.20 -15.40 11.50
CA PRO A 46 -8.33 -14.52 12.66
C PRO A 46 -7.00 -14.03 13.26
N LYS A 47 -5.95 -14.85 13.24
CA LYS A 47 -4.63 -14.48 13.78
C LYS A 47 -3.97 -13.41 12.91
N ILE A 48 -4.06 -13.57 11.59
CA ILE A 48 -3.53 -12.61 10.62
C ILE A 48 -4.33 -11.31 10.68
N ALA A 49 -5.67 -11.39 10.77
CA ALA A 49 -6.55 -10.23 10.95
C ALA A 49 -6.13 -9.38 12.16
N ARG A 50 -5.92 -10.03 13.31
CA ARG A 50 -5.48 -9.38 14.55
C ARG A 50 -4.13 -8.68 14.41
N TRP A 51 -3.15 -9.38 13.82
CA TRP A 51 -1.83 -8.81 13.57
C TRP A 51 -1.88 -7.61 12.63
N MET A 52 -2.68 -7.70 11.56
CA MET A 52 -2.83 -6.63 10.57
C MET A 52 -3.49 -5.40 11.19
N ALA A 53 -4.58 -5.56 11.95
CA ALA A 53 -5.24 -4.44 12.62
C ALA A 53 -4.31 -3.72 13.61
N ALA A 54 -3.56 -4.46 14.42
CA ALA A 54 -2.57 -3.88 15.33
C ALA A 54 -1.44 -3.15 14.58
N THR A 55 -0.98 -3.72 13.47
CA THR A 55 0.08 -3.12 12.65
C THR A 55 -0.40 -1.85 11.96
N LEU A 56 -1.61 -1.83 11.43
CA LEU A 56 -2.22 -0.66 10.79
C LEU A 56 -2.38 0.48 11.81
N ARG A 57 -2.92 0.20 13.00
CA ARG A 57 -3.06 1.19 14.08
C ARG A 57 -1.73 1.80 14.53
N ARG A 58 -0.66 0.99 14.54
CA ARG A 58 0.68 1.48 14.93
C ARG A 58 1.32 2.39 13.88
N ASN A 59 1.09 2.12 12.60
CA ASN A 59 1.84 2.78 11.51
C ASN A 59 1.04 3.84 10.74
N ALA A 60 -0.29 3.81 10.76
CA ALA A 60 -1.13 4.85 10.18
C ALA A 60 -1.19 6.04 11.15
N THR A 61 -0.21 6.94 11.08
CA THR A 61 -0.07 8.05 12.02
C THR A 61 -0.82 9.31 11.62
N ARG A 62 -1.21 9.44 10.35
CA ARG A 62 -1.93 10.61 9.84
C ARG A 62 -3.43 10.40 10.00
N GLU A 63 -4.13 11.41 10.51
CA GLU A 63 -5.58 11.33 10.73
C GLU A 63 -6.38 10.98 9.47
N VAL A 64 -5.97 11.51 8.31
CA VAL A 64 -6.61 11.19 7.02
C VAL A 64 -6.47 9.70 6.69
N ASP A 65 -5.27 9.14 6.91
CA ASP A 65 -5.01 7.73 6.63
C ASP A 65 -5.75 6.83 7.64
N GLN A 66 -5.87 7.27 8.91
CA GLN A 66 -6.64 6.57 9.94
C GLN A 66 -8.14 6.50 9.61
N LYS A 67 -8.73 7.61 9.14
CA LYS A 67 -10.13 7.67 8.72
C LYS A 67 -10.39 6.79 7.50
N GLU A 68 -9.47 6.80 6.53
CA GLU A 68 -9.62 5.99 5.31
C GLU A 68 -9.66 4.48 5.60
N ILE A 69 -8.87 4.01 6.57
CA ILE A 69 -8.78 2.57 6.90
C ILE A 69 -9.76 2.11 7.99
N GLU A 70 -10.59 3.00 8.53
CA GLU A 70 -11.49 2.70 9.66
C GLU A 70 -12.44 1.54 9.36
N GLY A 71 -13.03 1.52 8.16
CA GLY A 71 -13.89 0.42 7.72
C GLY A 71 -13.17 -0.93 7.67
N LEU A 72 -11.94 -0.94 7.14
CA LEU A 72 -11.11 -2.15 7.10
C LEU A 72 -10.72 -2.63 8.50
N LEU A 73 -10.41 -1.71 9.43
CA LEU A 73 -10.10 -2.07 10.81
C LEU A 73 -11.29 -2.76 11.49
N ALA A 74 -12.52 -2.30 11.24
CA ALA A 74 -13.72 -2.94 11.77
C ALA A 74 -13.89 -4.38 11.26
N GLU A 75 -13.68 -4.62 9.96
CA GLU A 75 -13.74 -5.97 9.37
C GLU A 75 -12.66 -6.90 9.97
N LEU A 76 -11.43 -6.40 10.10
CA LEU A 76 -10.32 -7.15 10.68
C LEU A 76 -10.56 -7.48 12.15
N ASP A 77 -11.11 -6.56 12.94
CA ASP A 77 -11.45 -6.80 14.34
C ASP A 77 -12.57 -7.84 14.47
N ALA A 78 -13.62 -7.75 13.66
CA ALA A 78 -14.70 -8.73 13.65
C ALA A 78 -14.17 -10.13 13.34
N LYS A 79 -13.29 -10.26 12.35
CA LYS A 79 -12.62 -11.52 12.03
C LYS A 79 -11.69 -12.01 13.15
N ALA A 80 -10.95 -11.10 13.79
CA ALA A 80 -10.06 -11.44 14.89
C ALA A 80 -10.81 -11.94 16.14
N GLN A 81 -12.04 -11.48 16.34
CA GLN A 81 -12.94 -11.89 17.42
C GLN A 81 -13.59 -13.26 17.13
N SER A 82 -13.80 -13.63 15.86
CA SER A 82 -14.41 -14.91 15.51
C SER A 82 -13.57 -16.13 15.93
N ALA A 83 -12.27 -15.97 16.22
CA ALA A 83 -11.45 -17.02 16.84
C ALA A 83 -11.77 -17.25 18.32
N GLY A 84 -12.30 -16.25 19.04
CA GLY A 84 -12.63 -16.38 20.47
C GLY A 84 -13.94 -17.11 20.75
N ALA A 85 -14.76 -17.38 19.73
CA ALA A 85 -16.05 -18.08 19.87
C ALA A 85 -15.95 -19.61 19.68
N GLY A 86 -14.77 -20.13 19.31
CA GLY A 86 -14.51 -21.56 19.09
C GLY A 86 -13.63 -22.23 20.15
N GLU A 87 -13.18 -21.48 21.15
CA GLU A 87 -12.46 -21.97 22.32
C GLU A 87 -13.22 -21.57 23.59
N ALA A 88 -14.39 -22.18 23.80
CA ALA A 88 -15.14 -22.13 25.06
C ALA A 88 -15.90 -23.45 25.25
#